data_AF-A0A920HZB3-F1
#
_entry.id   AF-A0A920HZB3-F1
#
_cell.length_a   1.000
_cell.length_b   1.000
_cell.length_c   1.000
_cell.angle_alpha   90.00
_cell.angle_beta   90.00
_cell.angle_gamma   90.00
#
_symmetry.space_group_name_H-M   'P 1'
#
loop_
_entity.id
_entity.type
_entity.pdbx_description
1 polymer ?
#
loop_
_entity_poly.entity_id
_entity_poly.type
_entity_poly.pdbx_seq_one_letter_code
_entity_poly.pdbx_strand_id
1 'polypeptide(L)'
;MMQKILKGIINNGSIDKILLINVIYFLNPLDLYLKELKRILKKDGTIFIAAKFDAVKTFDDNVFRNKHIIDLLKILKRFFKVSYKFVDLGDINSKYYAIYLKKN
;
A
#
# COMPACT_ATOMS: atom_id res chain seq x y z
N MET A 1 -20.12 -1.02 4.37
CA MET A 1 -19.62 -2.40 4.29
C MET A 1 -18.71 -2.64 5.48
N MET A 2 -19.10 -3.54 6.40
CA MET A 2 -18.34 -3.83 7.61
C MET A 2 -17.07 -4.61 7.22
N GLN A 3 -15.88 -4.04 7.47
CA GLN A 3 -14.61 -4.71 7.17
C GLN A 3 -14.53 -5.98 8.02
N LYS A 4 -14.48 -7.16 7.37
CA LYS A 4 -14.16 -8.41 8.07
C LYS A 4 -12.74 -8.28 8.62
N ILE A 5 -12.63 -8.18 9.93
CA ILE A 5 -11.35 -8.20 10.63
C ILE A 5 -10.71 -9.57 10.33
N LEU A 6 -9.51 -9.59 9.74
CA LEU A 6 -8.76 -10.83 9.43
C LEU A 6 -8.30 -11.59 10.70
N LYS A 7 -8.66 -11.07 11.87
CA LYS A 7 -8.34 -11.64 13.17
C LYS A 7 -9.13 -12.95 13.33
N GLY A 8 -8.40 -14.06 13.45
CA GLY A 8 -8.96 -15.42 13.46
C GLY A 8 -8.80 -16.17 12.14
N ILE A 9 -8.43 -15.49 11.05
CA ILE A 9 -8.10 -16.13 9.75
C ILE A 9 -6.58 -16.14 9.54
N ILE A 10 -5.94 -15.00 9.81
CA ILE A 10 -4.49 -14.83 9.65
C ILE A 10 -3.86 -14.51 11.00
N ASN A 11 -2.94 -15.36 11.42
CA ASN A 11 -2.20 -15.21 12.67
C ASN A 11 -1.32 -13.96 12.63
N ASN A 12 -1.13 -13.35 13.80
CA ASN A 12 -0.20 -12.24 13.96
C ASN A 12 1.21 -12.68 13.56
N GLY A 13 1.94 -11.85 12.83
CA GLY A 13 3.33 -12.13 12.49
C GLY A 13 3.54 -13.43 11.72
N SER A 14 2.59 -13.84 10.88
CA SER A 14 2.68 -15.08 10.10
C SER A 14 3.15 -14.88 8.66
N ILE A 15 3.05 -13.65 8.13
CA ILE A 15 3.32 -13.38 6.71
C ILE A 15 4.71 -12.79 6.51
N ASP A 16 5.51 -13.39 5.64
CA ASP A 16 6.85 -12.91 5.28
C ASP A 16 6.82 -11.76 4.26
N LYS A 17 5.95 -11.86 3.25
CA LYS A 17 5.89 -10.92 2.12
C LYS A 17 4.44 -10.62 1.74
N ILE A 18 4.14 -9.36 1.49
CA ILE A 18 2.84 -8.91 0.97
C ILE A 18 3.07 -8.13 -0.31
N LEU A 19 2.30 -8.44 -1.34
CA LEU A 19 2.35 -7.79 -2.65
C LEU A 19 1.04 -7.08 -2.93
N LEU A 20 1.10 -5.76 -3.19
CA LEU A 20 -0.04 -4.91 -3.48
C LEU A 20 0.17 -4.25 -4.85
N ILE A 21 -0.45 -4.79 -5.89
CA ILE A 21 -0.37 -4.25 -7.25
C ILE A 21 -1.67 -3.52 -7.57
N ASN A 22 -1.59 -2.22 -7.85
CA ASN A 22 -2.72 -1.36 -8.26
C ASN A 22 -3.95 -1.41 -7.34
N VAL A 23 -3.78 -1.81 -6.07
CA VAL A 23 -4.89 -1.95 -5.10
C VAL A 23 -4.89 -0.84 -4.05
N ILE A 24 -3.73 -0.20 -3.82
CA ILE A 24 -3.56 0.79 -2.74
C ILE A 24 -4.55 1.96 -2.84
N TYR A 25 -4.97 2.31 -4.06
CA TYR A 25 -5.90 3.42 -4.31
C TYR A 25 -7.24 3.26 -3.59
N PHE A 26 -7.71 2.03 -3.45
CA PHE A 26 -9.07 1.71 -2.99
C PHE A 26 -9.15 1.53 -1.46
N LEU A 27 -8.01 1.44 -0.78
CA LEU A 27 -7.98 1.15 0.66
C LEU A 27 -8.52 2.34 1.47
N ASN A 28 -9.73 2.20 2.00
CA ASN A 28 -10.39 3.24 2.78
C ASN A 28 -11.17 2.65 3.98
N PRO A 29 -10.93 3.12 5.22
CA PRO A 29 -9.86 4.03 5.63
C PRO A 29 -8.49 3.33 5.60
N LEU A 30 -7.50 3.99 4.99
CA LEU A 30 -6.15 3.45 4.79
C LEU A 30 -5.50 3.01 6.11
N ASP A 31 -5.64 3.81 7.18
CA ASP A 31 -5.03 3.54 8.48
C ASP A 31 -5.43 2.18 9.09
N LEU A 32 -6.67 1.72 8.88
CA LEU A 32 -7.11 0.41 9.37
C LEU A 32 -6.41 -0.73 8.62
N TYR A 33 -6.32 -0.61 7.29
CA TYR A 33 -5.59 -1.58 6.48
C TYR A 33 -4.11 -1.61 6.84
N LEU A 34 -3.46 -0.47 7.03
CA LEU A 34 -2.05 -0.40 7.42
C LEU A 34 -1.80 -1.04 8.79
N LYS A 35 -2.71 -0.86 9.76
CA LYS A 35 -2.64 -1.54 11.06
C LYS A 35 -2.75 -3.06 10.90
N GLU A 36 -3.70 -3.55 10.11
CA GLU A 36 -3.86 -4.98 9.88
C GLU A 36 -2.69 -5.59 9.11
N LEU A 37 -2.19 -4.91 8.08
CA LEU A 37 -0.97 -5.31 7.36
C LEU A 37 0.21 -5.41 8.32
N LYS A 38 0.39 -4.44 9.23
CA LYS A 38 1.44 -4.47 10.25
C LYS A 38 1.21 -5.61 11.25
N ARG A 39 -0.03 -5.95 11.61
CA ARG A 39 -0.35 -7.05 12.53
C ARG A 39 0.07 -8.40 11.96
N ILE A 40 -0.28 -8.69 10.70
CA ILE A 40 -0.05 -10.00 10.09
C ILE A 40 1.39 -10.21 9.62
N LEU A 41 2.13 -9.13 9.33
CA LEU A 41 3.50 -9.20 8.83
C LEU A 41 4.47 -9.66 9.92
N LYS A 42 5.45 -10.51 9.58
CA LYS A 42 6.56 -10.89 10.48
C LYS A 42 7.43 -9.68 10.86
N LYS A 43 8.30 -9.85 11.87
CA LYS A 43 9.24 -8.80 12.30
C LYS A 43 10.11 -8.31 11.14
N ASP A 44 10.67 -9.23 10.38
CA ASP A 44 11.51 -8.96 9.21
C ASP A 44 10.73 -9.06 7.89
N GLY A 45 9.40 -9.16 7.98
CA GLY A 45 8.54 -9.22 6.80
C GLY A 45 8.55 -7.91 6.02
N THR A 46 8.20 -8.01 4.74
CA THR A 46 8.22 -6.88 3.81
C THR A 46 6.89 -6.72 3.08
N ILE A 47 6.54 -5.49 2.73
CA ILE A 47 5.42 -5.20 1.83
C ILE A 47 5.98 -4.49 0.61
N PHE A 48 5.56 -4.93 -0.57
CA PHE A 48 5.83 -4.28 -1.83
C PHE A 48 4.53 -3.75 -2.43
N ILE A 49 4.53 -2.46 -2.78
CA ILE A 49 3.43 -1.80 -3.48
C ILE A 49 3.94 -1.37 -4.86
N ALA A 50 3.25 -1.79 -5.91
CA ALA A 50 3.45 -1.29 -7.27
C ALA A 50 2.19 -0.55 -7.71
N ALA A 51 2.31 0.74 -7.98
CA ALA A 51 1.16 1.58 -8.31
C ALA A 51 1.49 2.69 -9.32
N LYS A 52 0.64 2.80 -10.34
CA LYS A 52 0.64 3.78 -11.44
C LYS A 52 -0.09 5.07 -11.06
N PHE A 53 0.52 5.93 -10.25
CA PHE A 53 -0.15 7.14 -9.73
C PHE A 53 -0.50 8.16 -10.82
N ASP A 54 0.37 8.33 -11.83
CA ASP A 54 0.12 9.27 -12.93
C ASP A 54 -1.07 8.85 -13.80
N ALA A 55 -1.24 7.54 -14.02
CA ALA A 55 -2.30 6.98 -14.84
C ALA A 55 -3.70 7.17 -14.22
N VAL A 56 -3.79 7.21 -12.88
CA VAL A 56 -5.07 7.30 -12.16
C VAL A 56 -5.35 8.68 -11.60
N LYS A 57 -4.51 9.69 -11.89
CA LYS A 57 -4.59 11.03 -11.27
C LYS A 57 -5.93 11.73 -11.48
N THR A 58 -6.58 11.50 -12.62
CA THR A 58 -7.87 12.11 -13.00
C THR A 58 -9.08 11.25 -12.65
N PHE A 59 -8.89 10.08 -12.05
CA PHE A 59 -9.99 9.17 -11.74
C PHE A 59 -10.80 9.67 -10.53
N ASP A 60 -12.04 9.19 -10.40
CA ASP A 60 -12.97 9.62 -9.35
C ASP A 60 -12.38 9.44 -7.94
N ASP A 61 -12.29 10.54 -7.20
CA ASP A 61 -11.80 10.62 -5.83
C ASP A 61 -12.64 9.78 -4.84
N ASN A 62 -13.90 9.50 -5.19
CA ASN A 62 -14.74 8.67 -4.35
C ASN A 62 -14.33 7.20 -4.34
N VAL A 63 -13.66 6.78 -5.40
CA VAL A 63 -13.19 5.41 -5.62
C VAL A 63 -11.68 5.31 -5.40
N PHE A 64 -10.89 6.22 -6.00
CA PHE A 64 -9.42 6.24 -5.96
C PHE A 64 -8.91 7.16 -4.84
N ARG A 65 -9.18 6.77 -3.60
CA ARG A 65 -8.91 7.56 -2.38
C ARG A 65 -7.43 7.87 -2.13
N ASN A 66 -6.51 6.99 -2.56
CA ASN A 66 -5.07 7.12 -2.27
C ASN A 66 -4.22 7.35 -3.53
N LYS A 67 -4.63 8.23 -4.46
CA LYS A 67 -3.94 8.45 -5.74
C LYS A 67 -2.85 9.54 -5.74
N HIS A 68 -2.65 10.26 -4.64
CA HIS A 68 -1.60 11.28 -4.52
C HIS A 68 -0.37 10.71 -3.80
N ILE A 69 0.69 10.42 -4.55
CA ILE A 69 1.88 9.71 -4.05
C ILE A 69 2.53 10.41 -2.84
N ILE A 70 2.66 11.74 -2.86
CA ILE A 70 3.31 12.49 -1.78
C ILE A 70 2.56 12.30 -0.45
N ASP A 71 1.23 12.39 -0.47
CA ASP A 71 0.42 12.27 0.74
C ASP A 71 0.33 10.82 1.22
N LEU A 72 0.23 9.87 0.28
CA LEU A 72 0.32 8.45 0.60
C LEU A 72 1.65 8.13 1.31
N LEU A 73 2.78 8.60 0.78
CA LEU A 73 4.10 8.37 1.40
C LEU A 73 4.19 8.94 2.82
N LYS A 74 3.60 10.12 3.08
CA LYS A 74 3.52 10.69 4.44
C LYS A 74 2.75 9.76 5.38
N ILE A 75 1.60 9.24 4.95
CA ILE A 75 0.80 8.32 5.77
C ILE A 75 1.55 7.01 6.02
N LEU A 76 2.12 6.39 4.99
CA LEU A 76 2.86 5.13 5.09
C LEU A 76 4.02 5.21 6.10
N LYS A 77 4.75 6.33 6.12
CA LYS A 77 5.86 6.58 7.05
C LYS A 77 5.44 6.60 8.52
N ARG A 78 4.16 6.86 8.83
CA ARG A 78 3.64 6.80 10.20
C ARG A 78 3.55 5.35 10.72
N PHE A 79 3.47 4.36 9.82
CA PHE A 79 3.28 2.95 10.16
C PHE A 79 4.51 2.08 9.91
N PHE A 80 5.32 2.41 8.89
CA PHE A 80 6.41 1.58 8.38
C PHE A 80 7.66 2.40 8.04
N LYS A 81 8.80 1.71 7.92
CA LYS A 81 10.00 2.23 7.26
C LYS A 81 9.73 2.15 5.76
N VAL A 82 9.83 3.28 5.07
CA VAL A 82 9.44 3.39 3.66
C VAL A 82 10.65 3.73 2.80
N SER A 83 10.89 2.94 1.76
CA SER A 83 11.72 3.33 0.62
C SER A 83 10.91 3.18 -0.67
N TYR A 84 11.26 3.92 -1.71
CA TYR A 84 10.56 3.82 -2.98
C TYR A 84 11.45 4.21 -4.15
N LYS A 85 11.09 3.75 -5.35
CA LYS A 85 11.70 4.13 -6.61
C LYS A 85 10.60 4.41 -7.63
N PHE A 86 10.75 5.49 -8.38
CA PHE A 86 9.96 5.70 -9.59
C PHE A 86 10.55 4.87 -10.74
N VAL A 87 9.72 4.12 -11.44
CA VAL A 87 10.11 3.27 -12.56
C VAL A 87 9.46 3.84 -13.81
N ASP A 88 10.27 4.44 -14.66
CA ASP A 88 9.87 4.94 -15.97
C ASP A 88 10.09 3.86 -17.02
N LEU A 89 9.00 3.44 -17.69
CA LEU A 89 9.00 2.46 -18.77
C LEU A 89 8.61 3.10 -20.13
N GLY A 90 8.73 4.42 -20.26
CA GLY A 90 8.43 5.18 -21.48
C GLY A 90 6.96 5.58 -21.59
N ASP A 91 6.03 4.64 -21.46
CA ASP A 91 4.59 4.89 -21.57
C ASP A 91 3.94 5.25 -20.23
N ILE A 92 3.07 6.26 -20.19
CA ILE A 92 2.41 6.75 -18.97
C ILE A 92 1.62 5.66 -18.22
N ASN A 93 1.03 4.72 -18.95
CA ASN A 93 0.29 3.60 -18.34
C ASN A 93 1.23 2.48 -17.88
N SER A 94 2.52 2.59 -18.15
CA SER A 94 3.55 1.64 -17.75
C SER A 94 4.44 2.19 -16.63
N LYS A 95 4.46 3.51 -16.40
CA LYS A 95 5.19 4.13 -15.27
C LYS A 95 4.52 3.82 -13.94
N TYR A 96 5.33 3.52 -12.93
CA TYR A 96 4.81 3.22 -11.60
C TYR A 96 5.82 3.56 -10.50
N TYR A 97 5.30 3.69 -9.27
CA TYR A 97 6.12 3.72 -8.07
C TYR A 97 6.22 2.33 -7.48
N ALA A 98 7.45 1.87 -7.28
CA ALA A 98 7.83 0.69 -6.55
C ALA A 98 8.13 1.09 -5.09
N ILE A 99 7.20 0.84 -4.17
CA ILE A 99 7.30 1.25 -2.75
C ILE A 99 7.52 0.01 -1.88
N TYR A 100 8.52 0.07 -1.03
CA TYR A 100 8.89 -0.99 -0.09
C TYR A 100 8.63 -0.53 1.34
N LEU A 101 7.94 -1.38 2.11
CA LEU A 101 7.64 -1.14 3.51
C LEU A 101 8.27 -2.24 4.37
N LYS A 102 8.88 -1.83 5.48
CA LYS A 102 9.33 -2.71 6.56
C LYS A 102 8.75 -2.26 7.90
N LYS A 103 8.64 -3.15 8.87
CA LYS A 103 8.26 -2.74 10.22
C LYS A 103 9.29 -1.75 10.79
N ASN A 104 8.77 -0.73 11.49
CA ASN A 104 9.59 0.15 12.32
C ASN A 104 10.16 -0.62 13.50
#